data_AF-A0AA95E7C6-F1
#
_entry.id   AF-A0AA95E7C6-F1
#
_cell.length_a   1.000
_cell.length_b   1.000
_cell.length_c   1.000
_cell.angle_alpha   90.00
_cell.angle_beta   90.00
_cell.angle_gamma   90.00
#
_symmetry.space_group_name_H-M   'P 1'
#
loop_
_entity.id
_entity.type
_entity.pdbx_description
1 polymer ?
#
loop_
_entity_poly.entity_id
_entity_poly.type
_entity_poly.pdbx_seq_one_letter_code
_entity_poly.pdbx_strand_id
1 'polypeptide(L)' 'MAQKPKTRKFEVFYRDARYPKTLLSKPVEAFNPTAARGAIRWDACKDGIDISISKVVEIKEDKECVA' A
#
# COMPACT_ATOMS: atom_id res chain seq x y z
N MET A 1 -22.52 -18.08 -7.20
CA MET A 1 -22.01 -17.16 -6.15
C MET A 1 -20.59 -16.78 -6.52
N ALA A 2 -20.34 -15.52 -6.89
CA ALA A 2 -18.98 -15.05 -7.17
C ALA A 2 -18.20 -15.09 -5.84
N GLN A 3 -17.17 -15.94 -5.75
CA GLN A 3 -16.24 -15.89 -4.63
C GLN A 3 -15.69 -14.47 -4.57
N LYS A 4 -15.99 -13.73 -3.49
CA LYS A 4 -15.36 -12.43 -3.23
C LYS A 4 -13.86 -12.65 -3.36
N PRO A 5 -13.15 -11.90 -4.21
CA PRO A 5 -11.72 -12.10 -4.35
C PRO A 5 -11.07 -11.92 -2.97
N LYS A 6 -10.14 -12.81 -2.61
CA LYS A 6 -9.48 -12.75 -1.30
C LYS A 6 -8.59 -11.50 -1.28
N THR A 7 -8.91 -10.53 -0.43
CA THR A 7 -8.02 -9.40 -0.19
C THR A 7 -6.74 -9.88 0.49
N ARG A 8 -5.63 -9.23 0.18
CA ARG A 8 -4.30 -9.46 0.77
C ARG A 8 -3.81 -8.14 1.34
N LYS A 9 -2.94 -8.21 2.34
CA LYS A 9 -2.29 -7.04 2.92
C LYS A 9 -1.08 -6.68 2.05
N PHE A 10 -0.95 -5.40 1.73
CA PHE A 10 0.18 -4.85 1.00
C PHE A 10 0.76 -3.69 1.79
N GLU A 11 2.08 -3.60 1.86
CA GLU A 11 2.78 -2.39 2.29
C GLU A 11 3.16 -1.57 1.07
N VAL A 12 2.66 -0.35 0.99
CA VAL A 12 2.93 0.58 -0.11
C VAL A 12 3.89 1.64 0.38
N PHE A 13 5.05 1.70 -0.26
CA PHE A 13 6.09 2.69 -0.01
C PHE A 13 5.94 3.84 -1.01
N TYR A 14 5.85 5.06 -0.50
CA TYR A 14 5.68 6.26 -1.31
C TYR A 14 6.49 7.42 -0.74
N ARG A 15 6.71 8.44 -1.57
CA ARG A 15 7.31 9.71 -1.17
C ARG A 15 6.27 10.80 -1.36
N ASP A 16 6.16 11.67 -0.37
CA ASP A 16 5.38 12.91 -0.47
C ASP A 16 6.26 13.98 -1.15
N ALA A 17 5.71 14.73 -2.10
CA ALA A 17 6.41 15.83 -2.75
C ALA A 17 6.85 16.93 -1.78
N ARG A 18 6.13 17.10 -0.66
CA ARG A 18 6.49 18.04 0.43
C ARG A 18 7.70 17.55 1.22
N TYR A 19 7.94 16.24 1.25
CA TYR A 19 9.03 15.61 2.00
C TYR A 19 9.80 14.62 1.10
N PRO A 20 10.51 15.11 0.06
CA PRO A 20 11.06 14.25 -0.99
C PRO A 20 12.17 13.29 -0.50
N LYS A 21 12.76 13.57 0.67
CA LYS A 21 13.80 12.74 1.30
C LYS A 21 13.23 11.66 2.21
N THR A 22 11.94 11.74 2.57
CA THR A 22 11.32 10.80 3.50
C THR A 22 10.57 9.73 2.73
N LEU A 23 10.98 8.47 2.91
CA LEU A 23 10.23 7.33 2.41
C LEU A 23 9.17 6.97 3.45
N LEU A 24 7.90 7.12 3.08
CA LEU A 24 6.76 6.74 3.90
C LEU A 24 6.25 5.36 3.47
N SER A 25 5.68 4.61 4.41
CA SER A 25 4.94 3.39 4.11
C SER A 25 3.57 3.42 4.75
N LYS A 26 2.59 2.79 4.09
CA LYS A 26 1.24 2.60 4.64
C LYS A 26 0.74 1.21 4.27
N PRO A 27 0.28 0.40 5.25
CA PRO A 27 -0.33 -0.87 4.98
C PRO A 27 -1.75 -0.67 4.42
N VAL A 28 -2.11 -1.44 3.39
CA VAL A 28 -3.44 -1.42 2.77
C VAL A 28 -3.89 -2.84 2.44
N GLU A 29 -5.19 -3.11 2.64
CA GLU A 29 -5.80 -4.34 2.18
C GLU A 29 -6.37 -4.14 0.77
N ALA A 30 -5.90 -4.94 -0.18
CA ALA A 30 -6.32 -4.85 -1.57
C ALA A 30 -6.35 -6.23 -2.23
N PHE A 31 -6.99 -6.36 -3.38
CA PHE A 31 -7.04 -7.64 -4.11
C PHE A 31 -5.75 -7.94 -4.88
N ASN A 32 -5.00 -6.89 -5.25
CA ASN A 32 -3.77 -6.98 -6.03
C ASN A 32 -2.89 -5.73 -5.75
N PRO A 33 -1.59 -5.74 -6.10
CA PRO A 33 -0.70 -4.61 -5.84
C PRO A 33 -1.14 -3.33 -6.57
N THR A 34 -1.79 -3.42 -7.73
CA THR A 34 -2.28 -2.25 -8.47
C THR A 34 -3.39 -1.52 -7.70
N ALA A 35 -4.32 -2.26 -7.10
CA ALA A 35 -5.37 -1.73 -6.26
C ALA A 35 -4.79 -1.12 -4.97
N ALA A 36 -3.76 -1.73 -4.39
CA ALA A 36 -3.02 -1.14 -3.26
C ALA A 36 -2.38 0.21 -3.63
N ARG A 37 -1.75 0.31 -4.82
CA ARG A 37 -1.22 1.60 -5.33
C ARG A 37 -2.33 2.63 -5.51
N GLY A 38 -3.44 2.21 -6.09
CA GLY A 38 -4.60 3.07 -6.33
C GLY A 38 -5.19 3.63 -5.04
N ALA A 39 -5.32 2.80 -4.00
CA ALA A 39 -5.84 3.21 -2.70
C ALA A 39 -5.00 4.32 -2.07
N ILE A 40 -3.67 4.17 -2.06
CA ILE A 40 -2.75 5.18 -1.49
C ILE A 40 -2.73 6.47 -2.32
N ARG A 41 -2.77 6.37 -3.65
CA ARG A 41 -2.92 7.55 -4.52
C ARG A 41 -4.23 8.29 -4.27
N TRP A 42 -5.32 7.57 -4.11
CA TRP A 42 -6.63 8.16 -3.86
C TRP A 42 -6.70 8.85 -2.50
N ASP A 43 -6.15 8.22 -1.47
CA ASP A 43 -6.04 8.76 -0.12
C ASP A 43 -5.22 10.07 -0.13
N ALA A 44 -4.01 10.04 -0.68
CA ALA A 44 -3.18 11.24 -0.82
C ALA A 44 -3.85 12.34 -1.66
N CYS A 45 -4.55 11.98 -2.75
CA CYS A 45 -5.26 12.93 -3.59
C CYS A 45 -6.41 13.64 -2.83
N LYS A 46 -7.13 12.95 -1.93
CA LYS A 46 -8.15 13.58 -1.08
C LYS A 46 -7.56 14.62 -0.14
N ASP A 47 -6.36 14.37 0.36
CA ASP A 47 -5.63 15.30 1.22
C ASP A 47 -4.89 16.39 0.42
N GLY A 48 -5.01 16.42 -0.91
CA GLY A 48 -4.33 17.37 -1.79
C GLY A 48 -2.81 17.17 -1.85
N ILE A 49 -2.34 15.96 -1.55
CA ILE A 49 -0.92 15.60 -1.45
C ILE A 49 -0.48 14.94 -2.76
N ASP A 50 0.56 15.49 -3.38
CA ASP A 50 1.24 14.80 -4.48
C ASP A 50 2.20 13.75 -3.94
N ILE A 51 2.04 12.52 -4.40
CA ILE A 51 2.87 11.38 -3.97
C ILE A 51 3.42 10.59 -5.15
N SER A 52 4.64 10.08 -4.95
CA SER A 52 5.30 9.15 -5.86
C SER A 52 5.44 7.78 -5.21
N ILE A 53 4.68 6.80 -5.69
CA ILE A 53 4.75 5.42 -5.18
C ILE A 53 6.01 4.74 -5.69
N SER A 54 6.88 4.36 -4.76
CA SER A 54 8.17 3.71 -5.03
C SER A 54 8.03 2.21 -5.20
N LYS A 55 7.44 1.52 -4.21
CA LYS A 55 7.35 0.04 -4.19
C LYS A 55 6.06 -0.40 -3.51
N VAL A 56 5.55 -1.56 -3.91
CA VAL A 56 4.48 -2.27 -3.18
C VAL A 56 4.97 -3.66 -2.87
N VAL A 57 4.83 -4.06 -1.61
CA VAL A 57 5.23 -5.38 -1.10
C VAL A 57 3.98 -6.07 -0.60
N GLU A 58 3.71 -7.29 -1.05
CA GLU A 58 2.67 -8.12 -0.44
C GLU A 58 3.18 -8.58 0.93
N ILE A 59 2.47 -8.21 1.99
CA ILE A 59 2.73 -8.73 3.33
C ILE A 59 2.12 -10.12 3.33
N LYS A 60 2.95 -11.12 3.09
CA LYS A 60 2.59 -12.49 3.41
C LYS A 60 2.57 -12.56 4.94
N GLU A 61 1.42 -12.92 5.51
CA GLU A 61 1.37 -13.38 6.89
C GLU A 61 2.17 -14.69 6.94
N ASP A 62 3.49 -14.58 7.01
CA ASP A 62 4.32 -15.69 7.46
C ASP A 62 3.93 -15.93 8.91
N LYS A 63 3.46 -17.16 9.14
CA LYS A 63 3.21 -17.70 10.46
C LYS A 63 4.38 -17.33 11.36
N GLU A 64 4.05 -16.77 12.52
CA GLU A 64 4.71 -16.94 13.81
C GLU A 64 6.25 -16.92 13.85
N CYS A 65 6.74 -16.01 14.69
CA CYS A 65 7.96 -16.12 15.48
C CYS A 65 8.56 -17.54 15.55
N VAL A 66 9.81 -17.69 15.15
CA VAL A 66 10.70 -18.68 15.76
C VAL A 66 11.79 -17.90 16.47
N ALA A 67 11.95 -18.29 17.74
CA ALA A 67 12.68 -17.66 18.83
C ALA A 67 14.18 -17.41 18.58
#